data_AF-A0A9X9XGC8-F1
#
_entry.id   AF-A0A9X9XGC8-F1
#
_cell.length_a   1.000
_cell.length_b   1.000
_cell.length_c   1.000
_cell.angle_alpha   90.00
_cell.angle_beta   90.00
_cell.angle_gamma   90.00
#
_symmetry.space_group_name_H-M   'P 1'
#
loop_
_entity.id
_entity.type
_entity.pdbx_description
1 polymer ?
#
loop_
_entity_poly.entity_id
_entity_poly.type
_entity_poly.pdbx_seq_one_letter_code
_entity_poly.pdbx_strand_id
1 'polypeptide(L)'
;MARKSKTNGPPTIEPEQFLEHLRACVEADRQLEKARDLRKAARKRAKAAGVALADMDEALVLSRMESATIAQRFRNLSRYSEWMGKPLGTQAELFGATDDQKPSEKATAQHAEWAAEEAGYDEGHSGAARDANPYPPGTLFAARWDAGWARGQADIVEGLRTGTPKKGRKGKGGHPEDRPAA
;
A
#
# COMPACT_ATOMS: atom_id res chain seq x y z
N MET A 1 -6.53 -25.05 9.94
CA MET A 1 -7.94 -24.70 9.66
C MET A 1 -8.27 -25.14 8.24
N ALA A 2 -8.81 -26.35 8.07
CA ALA A 2 -9.11 -26.91 6.75
C ALA A 2 -10.44 -26.33 6.22
N ARG A 3 -10.43 -25.76 5.00
CA ARG A 3 -11.69 -25.37 4.32
C ARG A 3 -12.46 -26.65 4.01
N LYS A 4 -13.59 -26.88 4.69
CA LYS A 4 -14.54 -27.94 4.32
C LYS A 4 -15.07 -27.62 2.92
N SER A 5 -14.67 -28.40 1.92
CA SER A 5 -15.34 -28.41 0.61
C SER A 5 -16.74 -28.99 0.83
N LYS A 6 -17.78 -28.16 0.74
CA LYS A 6 -19.15 -28.65 0.59
C LYS A 6 -19.22 -29.35 -0.77
N THR A 7 -19.17 -30.68 -0.78
CA THR A 7 -19.55 -31.46 -1.95
C THR A 7 -21.05 -31.30 -2.14
N ASN A 8 -21.44 -30.46 -3.10
CA ASN A 8 -22.83 -30.41 -3.55
C ASN A 8 -23.19 -31.78 -4.12
N GLY A 9 -24.40 -32.27 -3.83
CA GLY A 9 -24.94 -33.52 -4.39
C GLY A 9 -25.04 -33.46 -5.94
N PRO A 10 -25.46 -34.57 -6.59
CA PRO A 10 -25.60 -34.59 -8.04
C PRO A 10 -26.53 -33.45 -8.51
N PRO A 11 -26.22 -32.80 -9.64
CA PRO A 11 -26.98 -31.67 -10.13
C PRO A 11 -28.45 -32.06 -10.39
N THR A 12 -29.39 -31.27 -9.88
CA THR A 12 -30.84 -31.44 -10.09
C THR A 12 -31.32 -30.87 -11.44
N ILE A 13 -30.41 -30.50 -12.34
CA ILE A 13 -30.75 -29.87 -13.63
C ILE A 13 -30.62 -30.86 -14.77
N GLU A 14 -31.43 -30.69 -15.81
CA GLU A 14 -31.35 -31.51 -17.01
C GLU A 14 -30.04 -31.24 -17.77
N PRO A 15 -29.45 -32.26 -18.44
CA PRO A 15 -28.19 -32.12 -19.17
C PRO A 15 -28.19 -30.96 -20.19
N GLU A 16 -29.30 -30.70 -20.86
CA GLU A 16 -29.47 -29.63 -21.84
C GLU A 16 -29.34 -28.25 -21.19
N GLN A 17 -29.96 -28.06 -20.02
CA GLN A 17 -29.89 -26.80 -19.27
C GLN A 17 -28.47 -26.54 -18.76
N PHE A 18 -27.75 -27.59 -18.34
CA PHE A 18 -26.33 -27.48 -17.99
C PHE A 18 -25.49 -26.99 -19.19
N LEU A 19 -25.72 -27.56 -20.38
CA LEU A 19 -24.99 -27.16 -21.59
C LEU A 19 -25.32 -25.72 -22.03
N GLU A 20 -26.56 -25.27 -21.85
CA GLU A 20 -26.95 -23.87 -22.08
C GLU A 20 -26.20 -22.90 -21.16
N HIS A 21 -26.18 -23.18 -19.85
CA HIS A 21 -25.44 -22.38 -18.89
C HIS A 21 -23.94 -22.37 -19.15
N LEU A 22 -23.35 -23.53 -19.48
CA LEU A 22 -21.94 -23.63 -19.84
C LEU A 22 -21.61 -22.72 -21.03
N ARG A 23 -22.42 -22.76 -22.10
CA ARG A 23 -22.24 -21.90 -23.28
C ARG A 23 -22.34 -20.42 -22.93
N ALA A 24 -23.30 -20.04 -22.10
CA ALA A 24 -23.47 -18.66 -21.63
C ALA A 24 -22.24 -18.17 -20.85
N CYS A 25 -21.70 -18.99 -19.95
CA CYS A 25 -20.48 -18.67 -19.20
C CYS A 25 -19.27 -18.53 -20.12
N VAL A 26 -19.05 -19.49 -21.03
CA VAL A 26 -17.92 -19.44 -21.98
C VAL A 26 -17.99 -18.20 -22.86
N GLU A 27 -19.18 -17.82 -23.33
CA GLU A 27 -19.32 -16.61 -24.14
C GLU A 27 -19.08 -15.34 -23.30
N ALA A 28 -19.60 -15.27 -22.08
CA ALA A 28 -19.31 -14.17 -21.17
C ALA A 28 -17.81 -14.05 -20.87
N ASP A 29 -17.11 -15.16 -20.65
CA ASP A 29 -15.66 -15.19 -20.41
C ASP A 29 -14.88 -14.65 -21.62
N ARG A 30 -15.28 -15.02 -22.85
CA ARG A 30 -14.67 -14.45 -24.07
C ARG A 30 -14.86 -12.93 -24.15
N GLN A 31 -16.02 -12.41 -23.74
CA GLN A 31 -16.25 -10.96 -23.72
C GLN A 31 -15.39 -10.27 -22.64
N LEU A 32 -15.21 -10.91 -21.49
CA LEU A 32 -14.32 -10.41 -20.43
C LEU A 32 -12.86 -10.38 -20.88
N GLU A 33 -12.39 -11.41 -21.58
CA GLU A 33 -11.03 -11.45 -22.15
C GLU A 33 -10.81 -10.33 -23.17
N LYS A 34 -11.74 -10.16 -24.12
CA LYS A 34 -11.70 -9.05 -25.08
C LYS A 34 -11.67 -7.69 -24.38
N ALA A 35 -12.52 -7.48 -23.37
CA ALA A 35 -12.55 -6.24 -22.61
C ALA A 35 -11.24 -5.99 -21.82
N ARG A 36 -10.63 -7.04 -21.28
CA ARG A 36 -9.33 -6.97 -20.59
C ARG A 36 -8.23 -6.56 -21.55
N ASP A 37 -8.18 -7.13 -22.74
CA ASP A 37 -7.18 -6.80 -23.76
C ASP A 37 -7.34 -5.36 -24.27
N LEU A 38 -8.58 -4.93 -24.52
CA LEU A 38 -8.88 -3.54 -24.88
C LEU A 38 -8.42 -2.56 -23.79
N ARG A 39 -8.72 -2.87 -22.52
CA ARG A 39 -8.27 -2.06 -21.37
C ARG A 39 -6.75 -2.02 -21.27
N LYS A 40 -6.07 -3.15 -21.48
CA LYS A 40 -4.60 -3.24 -21.49
C LYS A 40 -3.99 -2.38 -22.60
N ALA A 41 -4.55 -2.43 -23.81
CA ALA A 41 -4.11 -1.61 -24.93
C ALA A 41 -4.33 -0.12 -24.68
N ALA A 42 -5.48 0.27 -24.09
CA ALA A 42 -5.76 1.66 -23.71
C ALA A 42 -4.76 2.18 -22.65
N ARG A 43 -4.46 1.37 -21.61
CA ARG A 43 -3.44 1.71 -20.61
C ARG A 43 -2.05 1.87 -21.21
N LYS A 44 -1.67 1.00 -22.15
CA LYS A 44 -0.38 1.11 -22.85
C LYS A 44 -0.27 2.44 -23.61
N ARG A 45 -1.35 2.84 -24.31
CA ARG A 45 -1.42 4.14 -25.01
C ARG A 45 -1.37 5.32 -24.05
N ALA A 46 -2.12 5.29 -22.94
CA ALA A 46 -2.09 6.34 -21.93
C ALA A 46 -0.67 6.51 -21.32
N LYS A 47 0.00 5.40 -21.00
CA LYS A 47 1.39 5.43 -20.53
C LYS A 47 2.34 6.02 -21.58
N ALA A 48 2.19 5.64 -22.84
CA ALA A 48 3.02 6.18 -23.93
C ALA A 48 2.79 7.69 -24.13
N ALA A 49 1.60 8.19 -23.81
CA ALA A 49 1.27 9.61 -23.80
C ALA A 49 1.72 10.35 -22.52
N GLY A 50 2.43 9.68 -21.60
CA GLY A 50 2.95 10.28 -20.37
C GLY A 50 2.01 10.25 -19.17
N VAL A 51 0.85 9.60 -19.25
CA VAL A 51 -0.08 9.51 -18.12
C VAL A 51 0.46 8.60 -17.03
N ALA A 52 0.51 9.09 -15.79
CA ALA A 52 0.77 8.30 -14.60
C ALA A 52 -0.39 7.32 -14.37
N LEU A 53 -0.17 6.04 -14.68
CA LEU A 53 -1.25 5.04 -14.66
C LEU A 53 -1.87 4.81 -13.28
N ALA A 54 -1.08 4.94 -12.21
CA ALA A 54 -1.58 4.79 -10.85
C ALA A 54 -2.58 5.89 -10.50
N ASP A 55 -2.25 7.13 -10.84
CA ASP A 55 -3.10 8.29 -10.57
C ASP A 55 -4.36 8.26 -11.46
N MET A 56 -4.22 7.81 -12.71
CA MET A 56 -5.37 7.59 -13.59
C MET A 56 -6.31 6.51 -13.05
N ASP A 57 -5.79 5.41 -12.50
CA ASP A 57 -6.62 4.37 -11.88
C ASP A 57 -7.37 4.91 -10.66
N GLU A 58 -6.70 5.67 -9.81
CA GLU A 58 -7.33 6.32 -8.67
C GLU A 58 -8.42 7.31 -9.14
N ALA A 59 -8.13 8.11 -10.16
CA ALA A 59 -9.11 9.02 -10.77
C ALA A 59 -10.34 8.29 -11.32
N LEU A 60 -10.16 7.11 -11.93
CA LEU A 60 -11.28 6.27 -12.41
C LEU A 60 -12.10 5.66 -11.27
N VAL A 61 -11.49 5.39 -10.12
CA VAL A 61 -12.22 4.99 -8.92
C VAL A 61 -13.03 6.18 -8.41
N LEU A 62 -12.40 7.34 -8.25
CA LEU A 62 -13.06 8.56 -7.78
C LEU A 62 -14.22 8.98 -8.71
N SER A 63 -14.06 8.85 -10.03
CA SER A 63 -15.09 9.24 -11.00
C SER A 63 -16.38 8.40 -10.92
N ARG A 64 -16.36 7.27 -10.23
CA ARG A 64 -17.51 6.38 -10.01
C ARG A 64 -18.17 6.58 -8.65
N MET A 65 -17.58 7.42 -7.81
CA MET A 65 -18.07 7.71 -6.47
C MET A 65 -18.97 8.95 -6.50
N GLU A 66 -19.90 9.04 -5.55
CA GLU A 66 -20.67 10.25 -5.32
C GLU A 66 -19.77 11.37 -4.79
N SER A 67 -19.98 12.61 -5.25
CA SER A 67 -19.20 13.79 -4.86
C SER A 67 -19.08 13.97 -3.34
N ALA A 68 -20.17 13.72 -2.58
CA ALA A 68 -20.15 13.80 -1.12
C ALA A 68 -19.19 12.77 -0.49
N THR A 69 -19.16 11.55 -1.03
CA THR A 69 -18.27 10.47 -0.58
C THR A 69 -16.81 10.79 -0.91
N ILE A 70 -16.54 11.39 -2.08
CA ILE A 70 -15.20 11.84 -2.47
C ILE A 70 -14.67 12.88 -1.48
N ALA A 71 -15.47 13.89 -1.16
CA ALA A 71 -15.10 14.93 -0.20
C ALA A 71 -14.78 14.32 1.18
N GLN A 72 -15.62 13.39 1.67
CA GLN A 72 -15.36 12.72 2.94
C GLN A 72 -14.06 11.90 2.92
N ARG A 73 -13.77 11.21 1.81
CA ARG A 73 -12.53 10.45 1.64
C ARG A 73 -11.31 11.35 1.74
N PHE A 74 -11.30 12.51 1.08
CA PHE A 74 -10.19 13.46 1.16
C PHE A 74 -10.03 14.06 2.55
N ARG A 75 -11.13 14.38 3.26
CA ARG A 75 -11.08 14.82 4.67
C ARG A 75 -10.44 13.79 5.57
N ASN A 76 -10.86 12.52 5.45
CA ASN A 76 -10.29 11.43 6.23
C ASN A 76 -8.81 11.21 5.90
N LEU A 77 -8.44 11.26 4.61
CA LEU A 77 -7.06 11.11 4.19
C LEU A 77 -6.16 12.22 4.75
N SER A 78 -6.63 13.47 4.73
CA SER A 78 -5.93 14.61 5.34
C SER A 78 -5.70 14.37 6.83
N ARG A 79 -6.75 13.98 7.56
CA ARG A 79 -6.70 13.67 8.99
C ARG A 79 -5.72 12.55 9.32
N TYR A 80 -5.77 11.44 8.58
CA TYR A 80 -4.86 10.32 8.81
C TYR A 80 -3.42 10.73 8.51
N SER A 81 -3.20 11.55 7.48
CA SER A 81 -1.88 12.03 7.12
C SER A 81 -1.32 12.98 8.19
N GLU A 82 -2.17 13.80 8.81
CA GLU A 82 -1.82 14.60 9.98
C GLU A 82 -1.43 13.73 11.18
N TRP A 83 -2.23 12.70 11.50
CA TRP A 83 -1.91 11.76 12.59
C TRP A 83 -0.61 10.98 12.35
N MET A 84 -0.25 10.74 11.08
CA MET A 84 1.02 10.11 10.69
C MET A 84 2.20 11.11 10.60
N GLY A 85 1.99 12.40 10.88
CA GLY A 85 3.03 13.43 10.80
C GLY A 85 3.46 13.80 9.37
N LYS A 86 2.60 13.55 8.37
CA LYS A 86 2.83 13.86 6.94
C LYS A 86 1.65 14.66 6.37
N PRO A 87 1.39 15.90 6.85
CA PRO A 87 0.20 16.65 6.44
C PRO A 87 0.15 16.90 4.93
N LEU A 88 -1.05 16.76 4.34
CA LEU A 88 -1.27 16.99 2.92
C LEU A 88 -1.43 18.49 2.64
N GLY A 89 -0.31 19.20 2.48
CA GLY A 89 -0.27 20.63 2.16
C GLY A 89 -0.70 21.55 3.32
N THR A 90 -0.66 22.85 3.07
CA THR A 90 -0.95 23.90 4.07
C THR A 90 -2.45 24.22 4.20
N GLN A 91 -3.27 23.91 3.19
CA GLN A 91 -4.72 24.17 3.22
C GLN A 91 -5.52 23.06 3.92
N ALA A 92 -4.85 22.00 4.41
CA ALA A 92 -5.45 20.96 5.24
C ALA A 92 -6.13 21.53 6.49
N GLU A 93 -5.74 22.73 6.95
CA GLU A 93 -6.40 23.45 8.06
C GLU A 93 -7.90 23.69 7.82
N LEU A 94 -8.37 23.77 6.56
CA LEU A 94 -9.81 23.92 6.26
C LEU A 94 -10.63 22.64 6.55
N PHE A 95 -9.95 21.50 6.66
CA PHE A 95 -10.55 20.17 6.91
C PHE A 95 -9.80 19.39 8.00
N GLY A 96 -8.95 20.07 8.77
CA GLY A 96 -8.01 19.48 9.70
C GLY A 96 -8.73 18.77 10.84
N ALA A 97 -7.99 17.94 11.57
CA ALA A 97 -8.52 17.43 12.84
C ALA A 97 -8.85 18.63 13.74
N THR A 98 -10.11 18.75 14.16
CA THR A 98 -10.44 19.61 15.30
C THR A 98 -9.66 19.13 16.52
N ASP A 99 -9.40 19.99 17.52
CA ASP A 99 -8.50 19.63 18.63
C ASP A 99 -8.95 18.36 19.40
N ASP A 100 -10.25 18.06 19.40
CA ASP A 100 -10.84 16.83 19.95
C ASP A 100 -10.56 15.55 19.12
N GLN A 101 -10.07 15.70 17.90
CA GLN A 101 -9.73 14.62 16.97
C GLN A 101 -8.22 14.38 16.86
N LYS A 102 -7.40 15.13 17.59
CA LYS A 102 -5.94 14.93 17.62
C LYS A 102 -5.59 13.75 18.55
N PRO A 103 -4.62 12.90 18.18
CA PRO A 103 -4.15 11.85 19.07
C PRO A 103 -3.56 12.46 20.35
N SER A 104 -3.78 11.79 21.48
CA SER A 104 -3.14 12.20 22.74
C SER A 104 -1.62 12.25 22.61
N GLU A 105 -0.95 13.11 23.37
CA GLU A 105 0.51 13.21 23.39
C GLU A 105 1.20 11.85 23.60
N LYS A 106 0.63 11.01 24.48
CA LYS A 106 1.11 9.65 24.72
C LYS A 106 1.08 8.78 23.47
N ALA A 107 -0.04 8.80 22.74
CA ALA A 107 -0.19 8.03 21.50
C ALA A 107 0.78 8.52 20.41
N THR A 108 0.95 9.84 20.30
CA THR A 108 1.90 10.47 19.38
C THR A 108 3.34 10.06 19.71
N ALA A 109 3.72 10.08 20.99
CA ALA A 109 5.05 9.65 21.44
C ALA A 109 5.32 8.16 21.15
N GLN A 110 4.34 7.29 21.45
CA GLN A 110 4.43 5.85 21.14
C GLN A 110 4.56 5.60 19.63
N HIS A 111 3.82 6.34 18.81
CA HIS A 111 3.92 6.24 17.35
C HIS A 111 5.29 6.72 16.85
N ALA A 112 5.84 7.79 17.41
CA ALA A 112 7.18 8.27 17.06
C ALA A 112 8.27 7.25 17.42
N GLU A 113 8.16 6.58 18.57
CA GLU A 113 9.08 5.50 18.95
C GLU A 113 9.01 4.32 17.98
N TRP A 114 7.78 3.89 17.63
CA TRP A 114 7.56 2.83 16.67
C TRP A 114 8.09 3.21 15.27
N ALA A 115 7.87 4.45 14.84
CA ALA A 115 8.37 4.94 13.55
C ALA A 115 9.90 4.95 13.48
N ALA A 116 10.59 5.27 14.59
CA ALA A 116 12.04 5.16 14.68
C ALA A 116 12.52 3.70 14.53
N GLU A 117 11.84 2.75 15.18
CA GLU A 117 12.13 1.32 15.04
C GLU A 117 11.89 0.81 13.61
N GLU A 118 10.78 1.18 12.97
CA GLU A 118 10.52 0.78 11.58
C GLU A 118 11.51 1.39 10.58
N ALA A 119 11.90 2.65 10.77
CA ALA A 119 12.94 3.27 9.96
C ALA A 119 14.27 2.51 10.10
N GLY A 120 14.61 2.11 11.32
CA GLY A 120 15.77 1.24 11.58
C GLY A 120 15.66 -0.09 10.86
N TYR A 121 14.50 -0.74 10.93
CA TYR A 121 14.25 -2.00 10.25
C TYR A 121 14.40 -1.90 8.74
N ASP A 122 13.81 -0.88 8.11
CA ASP A 122 13.91 -0.67 6.67
C ASP A 122 15.37 -0.45 6.23
N GLU A 123 16.16 0.32 7.00
CA GLU A 123 17.59 0.56 6.73
C GLU A 123 18.46 -0.68 7.00
N GLY A 124 18.20 -1.40 8.08
CA GLY A 124 18.86 -2.67 8.38
C GLY A 124 18.57 -3.71 7.31
N HIS A 125 17.33 -3.77 6.83
CA HIS A 125 16.93 -4.67 5.76
C HIS A 125 17.46 -4.21 4.38
N SER A 126 17.69 -2.91 4.17
CA SER A 126 18.28 -2.38 2.93
C SER A 126 19.80 -2.62 2.86
N GLY A 127 20.43 -2.95 3.99
CA GLY A 127 21.87 -3.14 4.11
C GLY A 127 22.64 -1.85 4.40
N ALA A 128 21.97 -0.78 4.83
CA ALA A 128 22.63 0.44 5.26
C ALA A 128 23.50 0.19 6.51
N ALA A 129 24.54 0.99 6.65
CA ALA A 129 25.43 0.92 7.80
C ALA A 129 24.72 1.38 9.08
N ARG A 130 25.07 0.76 10.22
CA ARG A 130 24.43 1.06 11.50
C ARG A 130 24.67 2.50 11.98
N ASP A 131 25.77 3.11 11.57
CA ASP A 131 26.11 4.51 11.87
C ASP A 131 25.27 5.52 11.07
N ALA A 132 24.44 5.07 10.12
CA ALA A 132 23.45 5.90 9.42
C ALA A 132 22.23 6.26 10.29
N ASN A 133 22.23 5.89 11.58
CA ASN A 133 21.18 6.26 12.52
C ASN A 133 21.04 7.79 12.60
N PRO A 134 19.88 8.37 12.21
CA PRO A 134 19.69 9.81 12.16
C PRO A 134 19.44 10.42 13.55
N TYR A 135 19.21 9.59 14.58
CA TYR A 135 18.88 10.06 15.92
C TYR A 135 20.14 10.23 16.79
N PRO A 136 20.21 11.27 17.64
CA PRO A 136 21.35 11.48 18.52
C PRO A 136 21.61 10.26 19.42
N PRO A 137 22.88 9.84 19.59
CA PRO A 137 23.23 8.73 20.48
C PRO A 137 22.73 8.96 21.92
N GLY A 138 22.27 7.88 22.57
CA GLY A 138 21.74 7.93 23.94
C GLY A 138 20.27 8.35 24.06
N THR A 139 19.62 8.70 22.95
CA THR A 139 18.17 8.96 22.94
C THR A 139 17.37 7.66 22.84
N LEU A 140 16.13 7.68 23.33
CA LEU A 140 15.21 6.55 23.17
C LEU A 140 14.97 6.21 21.69
N PHE A 141 14.86 7.22 20.82
CA PHE A 141 14.69 7.02 19.38
C PHE A 141 15.90 6.34 18.73
N ALA A 142 17.13 6.72 19.12
CA ALA A 142 18.32 6.04 18.63
C ALA A 142 18.33 4.55 19.04
N ALA A 143 17.94 4.23 20.27
CA ALA A 143 17.85 2.85 20.74
C ALA A 143 16.77 2.04 19.99
N ARG A 144 15.61 2.66 19.70
CA ARG A 144 14.53 2.05 18.90
C ARG A 144 14.97 1.77 17.47
N TRP A 145 15.60 2.75 16.82
CA TRP A 145 16.15 2.59 15.47
C TRP A 145 17.19 1.46 15.42
N ASP A 146 18.12 1.41 16.37
CA ASP A 146 19.13 0.36 16.45
C ASP A 146 18.51 -1.04 16.61
N ALA A 147 17.46 -1.17 17.44
CA ALA A 147 16.72 -2.41 17.60
C ALA A 147 16.05 -2.85 16.29
N GLY A 148 15.43 -1.91 15.57
CA GLY A 148 14.88 -2.13 14.25
C GLY A 148 15.92 -2.60 13.25
N TRP A 149 17.06 -1.90 13.17
CA TRP A 149 18.16 -2.23 12.26
C TRP A 149 18.70 -3.64 12.49
N ALA A 150 18.93 -4.01 13.75
CA ALA A 150 19.36 -5.37 14.11
C ALA A 150 18.33 -6.43 13.69
N ARG A 151 17.04 -6.14 13.83
CA ARG A 151 15.94 -7.01 13.37
C ARG A 151 15.95 -7.17 11.84
N GLY A 152 16.17 -6.08 11.10
CA GLY A 152 16.28 -6.11 9.63
C GLY A 152 17.44 -6.98 9.15
N GLN A 153 18.61 -6.86 9.79
CA GLN A 153 19.77 -7.70 9.51
C GLN A 153 19.52 -9.18 9.83
N ALA A 154 18.85 -9.47 10.95
CA ALA A 154 18.49 -10.84 11.31
C ALA A 154 17.56 -11.49 10.26
N ASP A 155 16.63 -10.74 9.69
CA ASP A 155 15.75 -11.22 8.61
C ASP A 155 16.51 -11.53 7.31
N ILE A 156 17.53 -10.73 6.96
CA ILE A 156 18.42 -11.03 5.83
C ILE A 156 19.16 -12.35 6.08
N VAL A 157 19.78 -12.50 7.25
CA VAL A 157 20.53 -13.70 7.63
C VAL A 157 19.65 -14.94 7.59
N GLU A 158 18.42 -14.85 8.10
CA GLU A 158 17.46 -15.95 8.06
C GLU A 158 17.00 -16.28 6.63
N GLY A 159 16.81 -15.26 5.79
CA GLY A 159 16.50 -15.44 4.36
C GLY A 159 17.63 -16.17 3.62
N LEU A 160 18.89 -15.84 3.93
CA LEU A 160 20.06 -16.54 3.41
C LEU A 160 20.13 -17.99 3.90
N ARG A 161 19.81 -18.24 5.18
CA ARG A 161 19.80 -19.59 5.78
C ARG A 161 18.75 -20.51 5.17
N THR A 162 17.59 -19.98 4.84
CA THR A 162 16.44 -20.73 4.32
C THR A 162 16.40 -20.85 2.79
N GLY A 163 17.32 -20.19 2.07
CA GLY A 163 17.33 -20.16 0.61
C GLY A 163 16.19 -19.34 0.00
N THR A 164 15.44 -18.60 0.82
CA THR A 164 14.38 -17.69 0.40
C THR A 164 14.83 -16.26 0.69
N PRO A 165 15.42 -15.53 -0.28
CA PRO A 165 15.77 -14.15 -0.06
C PRO A 165 14.49 -13.36 0.23
N LYS A 166 14.29 -12.97 1.49
CA LYS A 166 13.24 -12.01 1.85
C LYS A 166 13.63 -10.70 1.19
N LYS A 167 12.86 -10.29 0.19
CA LYS A 167 13.11 -9.05 -0.55
C LYS A 167 12.70 -7.92 0.38
N GLY A 168 13.64 -7.06 0.77
CA GLY A 168 13.34 -5.89 1.58
C GLY A 168 12.23 -5.06 0.98
N ARG A 169 11.45 -4.38 1.83
CA ARG A 169 10.45 -3.41 1.38
C ARG A 169 11.21 -2.35 0.60
N LYS A 170 11.06 -2.33 -0.74
CA LYS A 170 11.61 -1.25 -1.55
C LYS A 170 11.02 0.04 -1.01
N GLY A 171 11.81 0.82 -0.27
CA GLY A 171 11.57 2.25 -0.12
C GLY A 171 11.33 2.77 -1.53
N LYS A 172 10.14 3.31 -1.79
CA LYS A 172 9.92 4.08 -3.01
C LYS A 172 10.94 5.22 -2.93
N GLY A 173 12.03 5.10 -3.70
CA GLY A 173 12.95 6.21 -3.90
C GLY A 173 12.13 7.44 -4.25
N GLY A 174 12.45 8.54 -3.57
CA GLY A 174 11.91 9.86 -3.86
C GLY A 174 11.97 10.16 -5.36
N HIS A 175 11.07 11.04 -5.78
CA HIS A 175 11.00 11.44 -7.17
C HIS A 175 12.39 11.95 -7.60
N PRO A 176 12.84 11.73 -8.85
CA PRO A 176 14.14 12.21 -9.34
C PRO A 176 14.37 13.72 -9.13
N GLU A 177 13.31 14.48 -8.86
CA GLU A 177 13.27 15.92 -8.66
C GLU A 177 13.48 16.35 -7.20
N ASP A 178 13.46 15.41 -6.24
CA ASP A 178 13.70 15.70 -4.80
C ASP A 178 15.20 15.74 -4.44
N ARG A 179 16.10 15.69 -5.42
CA ARG A 179 17.53 15.86 -5.19
C ARG A 179 17.86 17.35 -5.14
N PRO A 180 18.45 17.88 -4.06
CA PRO A 180 18.98 19.23 -4.08
C PRO A 180 20.00 19.35 -5.21
N ALA A 181 19.84 20.37 -6.05
CA ALA A 181 20.78 20.69 -7.10
C ALA A 181 22.18 20.87 -6.50
N ALA A 182 23.15 20.20 -7.08
CA ALA A 182 24.56 20.44 -6.83
C ALA A 182 25.00 21.76 -7.48
#